data_AF-A0A8J7YDX7-F1
#
_entry.id   AF-A0A8J7YDX7-F1
#
_cell.length_a   1.000
_cell.length_b   1.000
_cell.length_c   1.000
_cell.angle_alpha   90.00
_cell.angle_beta   90.00
_cell.angle_gamma   90.00
#
_symmetry.space_group_name_H-M   'P 1'
#
loop_
_entity.id
_entity.type
_entity.pdbx_description
1 polymer ?
#
loop_
_entity_poly.entity_id
_entity_poly.type
_entity_poly.pdbx_seq_one_letter_code
_entity_poly.pdbx_strand_id
1 'polypeptide(L)'
;MKVVNDFKLAIRRPNGDIQEIEVGQAVHPDSVESVIIPFSAPWSSSGPEVREVPLQEVAGQERPMGQETIYNGIVEEDVPNARQTFKIIAELSEYPSGSMTLYQLRHTEQVSYADISDLVGYSQINL
;
A
#
# COMPACT_ATOMS: atom_id res chain seq x y z
N MET A 1 -13.93 5.97 -6.52
CA MET A 1 -12.64 5.75 -5.85
C MET A 1 -11.88 7.05 -5.85
N LYS A 2 -11.31 7.45 -4.71
CA LYS A 2 -10.49 8.66 -4.58
C LYS A 2 -9.02 8.26 -4.66
N VAL A 3 -8.19 9.15 -5.21
CA VAL A 3 -6.74 8.96 -5.39
C VAL A 3 -6.01 9.90 -4.44
N VAL A 4 -4.98 9.40 -3.78
CA VAL A 4 -4.09 10.17 -2.90
C VAL A 4 -2.68 10.09 -3.50
N ASN A 5 -2.04 11.24 -3.63
CA ASN A 5 -0.71 11.38 -4.24
C ASN A 5 0.37 11.79 -3.23
N ASP A 6 -0.01 12.11 -2.00
CA ASP A 6 0.89 12.46 -0.90
C ASP A 6 0.58 11.55 0.28
N PHE A 7 1.25 10.40 0.32
CA PHE A 7 1.10 9.37 1.33
C PHE A 7 2.43 8.61 1.49
N LYS A 8 2.66 8.09 2.70
CA LYS A 8 3.82 7.27 3.04
C LYS A 8 3.35 5.86 3.35
N LEU A 9 3.95 4.88 2.69
CA LEU A 9 3.76 3.46 3.01
C LEU A 9 5.08 2.88 3.48
N ALA A 10 5.04 1.65 3.98
CA ALA A 10 6.24 0.86 4.12
C ALA A 10 6.11 -0.44 3.32
N ILE A 11 7.25 -1.03 2.98
CA ILE A 11 7.34 -2.39 2.46
C ILE A 11 8.01 -3.26 3.50
N ARG A 12 7.59 -4.52 3.57
CA ARG A 12 8.38 -5.57 4.20
C ARG A 12 9.24 -6.24 3.13
N ARG A 13 10.51 -6.40 3.44
CA ARG A 13 11.46 -7.14 2.62
C ARG A 13 11.50 -8.61 3.04
N PRO A 14 11.91 -9.53 2.14
CA PRO A 14 12.02 -10.97 2.48
C PRO A 14 12.95 -11.30 3.66
N ASN A 15 13.85 -10.39 4.04
CA ASN A 15 14.72 -10.54 5.20
C ASN A 15 14.08 -10.05 6.52
N GLY A 16 12.81 -9.62 6.48
CA GLY A 16 12.07 -9.07 7.61
C GLY A 16 12.26 -7.56 7.82
N ASP A 17 13.15 -6.91 7.08
CA ASP A 17 13.36 -5.46 7.21
C ASP A 17 12.13 -4.69 6.73
N ILE A 18 11.79 -3.64 7.46
CA ILE A 18 10.73 -2.70 7.09
C ILE A 18 11.40 -1.44 6.55
N GLN A 19 10.96 -1.01 5.38
CA GLN A 19 11.44 0.21 4.74
C GLN A 19 10.28 1.11 4.36
N GLU A 20 10.34 2.38 4.77
CA GLU A 20 9.42 3.41 4.29
C GLU A 20 9.68 3.74 2.81
N ILE A 21 8.60 3.91 2.06
CA ILE A 21 8.62 4.29 0.65
C ILE A 21 7.67 5.47 0.40
N GLU A 22 8.15 6.41 -0.40
CA GLU A 22 7.38 7.56 -0.86
C GLU A 22 6.94 7.38 -2.32
N VAL A 23 5.93 8.15 -2.74
CA VAL A 23 5.45 8.14 -4.13
C VAL A 23 6.59 8.48 -5.09
N GLY A 24 6.76 7.66 -6.13
CA GLY A 24 7.84 7.79 -7.11
C GLY A 24 9.20 7.24 -6.67
N GLN A 25 9.36 6.77 -5.43
CA GLN A 25 10.57 6.06 -5.00
C GLN A 25 10.66 4.70 -5.69
N ALA A 26 11.81 4.42 -6.30
CA ALA A 26 12.08 3.14 -6.96
C ALA A 26 12.53 2.08 -5.95
N VAL A 27 11.96 0.89 -6.06
CA VAL A 27 12.30 -0.32 -5.30
C VAL A 27 12.35 -1.52 -6.25
N HIS A 28 13.17 -2.53 -5.93
CA HIS A 28 13.23 -3.73 -6.76
C HIS A 28 12.06 -4.67 -6.44
N PRO A 29 11.34 -5.25 -7.41
CA PRO A 29 10.22 -6.16 -7.15
C PRO A 29 10.56 -7.29 -6.19
N ASP A 30 11.69 -7.99 -6.43
CA ASP A 30 12.16 -9.09 -5.57
C ASP A 30 12.53 -8.67 -4.13
N SER A 31 12.64 -7.36 -3.89
CA SER A 31 12.90 -6.84 -2.54
C SER A 31 11.62 -6.58 -1.75
N VAL A 32 10.43 -6.80 -2.32
CA VAL A 32 9.14 -6.56 -1.68
C VAL A 32 8.42 -7.87 -1.43
N GLU A 33 8.21 -8.21 -0.17
CA GLU A 33 7.36 -9.33 0.25
C GLU A 33 5.90 -8.88 0.42
N SER A 34 5.70 -7.74 1.10
CA SER A 34 4.38 -7.18 1.37
C SER A 34 4.44 -5.66 1.48
N VAL A 35 3.27 -5.03 1.35
CA VAL A 35 3.09 -3.59 1.59
C VAL A 35 2.36 -3.41 2.91
N ILE A 36 2.85 -2.45 3.69
CA ILE A 36 2.31 -2.04 4.97
C ILE A 36 1.59 -0.71 4.76
N ILE A 37 0.27 -0.73 4.93
CA ILE A 37 -0.62 0.41 4.72
C ILE A 37 -1.11 0.91 6.08
N PRO A 38 -0.67 2.10 6.53
CA PRO A 38 -1.23 2.76 7.69
C PRO A 38 -2.51 3.50 7.29
N PHE A 39 -3.62 3.27 8.00
CA PHE A 39 -4.87 4.00 7.77
C PHE A 39 -5.70 4.09 9.05
N SER A 40 -6.58 5.09 9.11
CA SER A 40 -7.65 5.16 10.11
C SER A 40 -8.98 5.00 9.40
N ALA A 41 -9.70 3.92 9.69
CA ALA A 41 -11.05 3.73 9.19
C ALA A 41 -11.99 4.78 9.82
N PRO A 42 -12.88 5.43 9.06
CA PRO A 42 -13.80 6.46 9.58
C PRO A 42 -14.69 6.02 10.74
N TRP A 43 -15.01 4.73 10.81
CA TRP A 43 -15.83 4.13 11.88
C TRP A 43 -15.01 3.54 13.02
N SER A 44 -13.68 3.48 12.91
CA SER A 44 -12.81 2.94 13.95
C SER A 44 -12.49 4.04 14.96
N SER A 45 -12.90 3.85 16.22
CA SER A 45 -12.49 4.71 17.34
C SER A 45 -11.10 4.34 17.90
N SER A 46 -10.48 3.30 17.34
CA SER A 46 -9.21 2.73 17.79
C SER A 46 -7.99 3.58 17.43
N GLY A 47 -8.18 4.60 16.58
CA GLY A 47 -7.10 5.41 16.02
C GLY A 47 -6.47 4.78 14.78
N PRO A 48 -5.21 5.12 14.48
CA PRO A 48 -4.47 4.55 13.36
C PRO A 48 -4.30 3.03 13.45
N GLU A 49 -4.52 2.36 12.34
CA GLU A 49 -4.32 0.93 12.17
C GLU A 49 -3.29 0.68 11.07
N VAL A 50 -2.65 -0.49 11.14
CA VAL A 50 -1.72 -0.96 10.12
C VAL A 50 -2.24 -2.27 9.56
N ARG A 51 -2.23 -2.38 8.23
CA ARG A 51 -2.47 -3.66 7.55
C ARG A 51 -1.31 -3.97 6.64
N GLU A 52 -0.84 -5.20 6.75
CA GLU A 52 0.15 -5.78 5.86
C GLU A 52 -0.57 -6.63 4.83
N VAL A 53 -0.29 -6.38 3.56
CA VAL A 53 -0.96 -7.04 2.44
C VAL A 53 0.08 -7.48 1.40
N PRO A 54 -0.02 -8.70 0.86
CA PRO A 54 0.85 -9.13 -0.21
C PRO A 54 0.57 -8.34 -1.49
N LEU A 55 1.59 -8.15 -2.31
CA LEU A 55 1.42 -7.62 -3.67
C LEU A 55 0.89 -8.72 -4.60
N GLN A 56 -0.12 -8.38 -5.38
CA GLN A 56 -0.66 -9.24 -6.42
C GLN A 56 -0.49 -8.57 -7.77
N GLU A 57 0.11 -9.27 -8.73
CA GLU A 57 0.12 -8.83 -10.13
C GLU A 57 -1.31 -8.83 -10.67
N VAL A 58 -1.74 -7.69 -11.21
CA VAL A 58 -3.13 -7.51 -11.69
C VAL A 58 -3.23 -7.24 -13.18
N ALA A 59 -2.19 -6.68 -13.80
CA ALA A 59 -2.19 -6.38 -15.22
C ALA A 59 -0.78 -6.10 -15.75
N GLY A 60 -0.53 -6.50 -17.00
CA GLY A 60 0.55 -5.94 -17.81
C GLY A 60 -0.04 -5.02 -18.88
N GLN A 61 0.44 -3.77 -18.98
CA GLN A 61 0.05 -2.84 -20.03
C GLN A 61 1.27 -2.51 -20.91
N GLU A 62 1.16 -2.76 -22.22
CA GLU A 62 2.18 -2.33 -23.17
C GLU A 62 2.07 -0.82 -23.41
N ARG A 63 3.17 -0.09 -23.17
CA ARG A 63 3.29 1.36 -23.43
C ARG A 63 4.41 1.63 -24.43
N PRO A 64 4.49 2.85 -25.02
CA PRO A 64 5.55 3.19 -25.97
C PRO A 64 6.98 3.02 -25.42
N MET A 65 7.13 2.98 -24.09
CA MET A 65 8.42 2.78 -23.40
C MET A 65 8.66 1.32 -22.97
N GLY A 66 7.76 0.40 -23.33
CA GLY A 66 7.80 -1.03 -23.01
C GLY A 66 6.65 -1.49 -22.11
N GLN A 67 6.67 -2.76 -21.73
CA GLN A 67 5.65 -3.38 -20.87
C GLN A 67 5.75 -2.87 -19.44
N GLU A 68 4.64 -2.34 -18.92
CA GLU A 68 4.48 -1.93 -17.53
C GLU A 68 3.68 -3.01 -16.80
N THR A 69 4.22 -3.53 -15.70
CA THR A 69 3.51 -4.51 -14.84
C THR A 69 2.94 -3.80 -13.63
N ILE A 70 1.67 -4.04 -13.33
CA ILE A 70 0.96 -3.41 -12.22
C ILE A 70 0.74 -4.42 -11.10
N TYR A 71 1.12 -4.01 -9.89
CA TYR A 71 0.97 -4.76 -8.65
C TYR A 71 0.03 -4.01 -7.71
N ASN A 72 -0.88 -4.75 -7.06
CA ASN A 72 -1.80 -4.19 -6.08
C ASN A 72 -1.64 -4.89 -4.73
N GLY A 73 -1.49 -4.08 -3.67
CA GLY A 73 -1.77 -4.47 -2.30
C GLY A 73 -3.17 -4.00 -1.91
N ILE A 74 -4.05 -4.92 -1.49
CA ILE A 74 -5.47 -4.61 -1.25
C ILE A 74 -5.83 -4.89 0.21
N VAL A 75 -6.27 -3.84 0.91
CA VAL A 75 -6.96 -3.96 2.20
C VAL A 75 -8.45 -3.88 1.94
N GLU A 76 -9.21 -4.86 2.42
CA GLU A 76 -10.67 -4.86 2.36
C GLU A 76 -11.25 -5.08 3.76
N GLU A 77 -12.18 -4.21 4.16
CA GLU A 77 -12.90 -4.33 5.43
C GLU A 77 -14.39 -4.05 5.23
N ASP A 78 -15.24 -4.71 6.03
CA ASP A 78 -16.67 -4.44 6.02
C ASP A 78 -17.00 -3.22 6.88
N VAL A 79 -17.75 -2.28 6.32
CA VAL A 79 -18.24 -1.11 7.05
C VAL A 79 -19.35 -1.58 8.00
N PRO A 80 -19.21 -1.37 9.32
CA PRO A 80 -20.22 -1.76 10.29
C PRO A 80 -21.58 -1.18 9.93
N ASN A 81 -22.60 -2.03 9.91
CA ASN A 81 -24.01 -1.66 9.68
C ASN A 81 -24.36 -1.07 8.29
N ALA A 82 -23.42 -0.97 7.33
CA ALA A 82 -23.69 -0.34 6.03
C ALA A 82 -23.83 -1.32 4.86
N ARG A 83 -23.54 -2.63 5.05
CA ARG A 83 -23.44 -3.64 3.96
C ARG A 83 -22.55 -3.16 2.80
N GLN A 84 -21.52 -2.39 3.13
CA GLN A 84 -20.56 -1.82 2.19
C GLN A 84 -19.17 -2.31 2.56
N THR A 85 -18.32 -2.49 1.55
CA THR A 85 -16.92 -2.86 1.73
C THR A 85 -16.05 -1.64 1.49
N PHE A 86 -15.25 -1.33 2.49
CA PHE A 86 -14.15 -0.41 2.39
C PHE A 86 -12.96 -1.07 1.72
N LYS A 87 -12.34 -0.37 0.76
CA LYS A 87 -11.13 -0.87 0.10
C LYS A 87 -10.07 0.21 0.05
N ILE A 88 -8.84 -0.18 0.37
CA ILE A 88 -7.63 0.59 0.04
C ILE A 88 -6.80 -0.26 -0.90
N ILE A 89 -6.36 0.34 -2.00
CA ILE A 89 -5.51 -0.30 -3.00
C ILE A 89 -4.23 0.52 -3.12
N ALA A 90 -3.11 -0.04 -2.67
CA ALA A 90 -1.78 0.46 -2.99
C ALA A 90 -1.37 -0.10 -4.34
N GLU A 91 -1.17 0.77 -5.32
CA GLU A 91 -0.77 0.39 -6.67
C GLU A 91 0.70 0.73 -6.90
N LEU A 92 1.47 -0.28 -7.27
CA LEU A 92 2.86 -0.16 -7.65
C LEU A 92 3.01 -0.53 -9.13
N SER A 93 3.83 0.22 -9.84
CA SER A 93 4.09 0.02 -11.27
C SER A 93 5.55 -0.35 -11.48
N GLU A 94 5.79 -1.45 -12.16
CA GLU A 94 7.11 -1.87 -12.60
C GLU A 94 7.32 -1.49 -14.07
N TYR A 95 8.38 -0.72 -14.31
CA TYR A 95 8.84 -0.40 -15.65
C TYR A 95 9.80 -1.47 -16.17
N PRO A 96 10.03 -1.56 -17.50
CA PRO A 96 10.97 -2.51 -18.11
C PRO A 96 12.41 -2.45 -17.58
N SER A 97 12.78 -1.39 -16.87
CA SER A 97 14.07 -1.27 -16.19
C SER A 97 14.21 -2.22 -14.98
N GLY A 98 13.16 -2.97 -14.60
CA GLY A 98 13.14 -3.85 -13.44
C GLY A 98 13.00 -3.09 -12.11
N SER A 99 12.49 -1.85 -12.18
CA SER A 99 12.25 -1.03 -11.00
C SER A 99 10.77 -0.81 -10.84
N MET A 100 10.28 -1.08 -9.64
CA MET A 100 8.93 -0.84 -9.20
C MET A 100 8.86 0.51 -8.50
N THR A 101 7.82 1.29 -8.77
CA THR A 101 7.56 2.56 -8.10
C THR A 101 6.17 2.58 -7.52
N LEU A 102 6.05 3.13 -6.31
CA LEU A 102 4.75 3.42 -5.73
C LEU A 102 4.07 4.50 -6.56
N TYR A 103 2.98 4.13 -7.22
CA TYR A 103 2.32 4.97 -8.20
C TYR A 103 1.18 5.76 -7.58
N GLN A 104 0.24 5.07 -6.90
CA GLN A 104 -0.90 5.73 -6.28
C GLN A 104 -1.53 4.87 -5.17
N LEU A 105 -2.24 5.55 -4.27
CA LEU A 105 -3.13 4.92 -3.32
C LEU A 105 -4.57 5.27 -3.68
N ARG A 106 -5.42 4.26 -3.81
CA ARG A 106 -6.84 4.42 -4.11
C ARG A 106 -7.69 3.92 -2.98
N HIS A 107 -8.79 4.60 -2.70
CA HIS A 107 -9.71 4.18 -1.65
C HIS A 107 -11.19 4.44 -1.99
N THR A 108 -12.09 3.64 -1.44
CA THR A 108 -13.54 3.75 -1.72
C THR A 108 -14.22 4.84 -0.90
N GLU A 109 -13.89 4.95 0.39
CA GLU A 109 -14.50 5.91 1.34
C GLU A 109 -13.52 6.99 1.80
N GLN A 110 -13.92 7.97 2.61
CA GLN A 110 -12.96 8.91 3.19
C GLN A 110 -11.96 8.16 4.09
N VAL A 111 -10.66 8.45 3.98
CA VAL A 111 -9.61 7.79 4.79
C VAL A 111 -8.70 8.86 5.34
N SER A 112 -8.34 8.74 6.62
CA SER A 112 -7.23 9.48 7.19
C SER A 112 -6.01 8.57 7.23
N TYR A 113 -4.88 9.08 6.76
CA TYR A 113 -3.62 8.35 6.80
C TYR A 113 -2.82 8.81 8.02
N ALA A 114 -2.24 7.84 8.71
CA ALA A 114 -1.33 8.12 9.81
C ALA A 114 0.11 8.08 9.30
N ASP A 115 1.00 8.81 9.98
CA ASP A 115 2.42 8.74 9.70
C ASP A 115 2.94 7.33 10.06
N ILE A 116 3.59 6.67 9.11
CA ILE A 116 4.16 5.34 9.34
C ILE A 116 5.31 5.40 10.35
N SER A 117 5.97 6.56 10.50
CA SER A 117 7.00 6.82 11.50
C SER A 117 6.50 6.57 12.93
N ASP A 118 5.24 6.90 13.20
CA ASP A 118 4.59 6.68 14.49
C ASP A 118 4.27 5.20 14.74
N LEU A 119 4.28 4.37 13.69
CA LEU A 119 3.81 2.98 13.67
C LEU A 119 4.95 1.96 13.54
N VAL A 120 6.08 2.31 12.91
CA VAL A 120 7.30 1.47 12.90
C VAL A 120 7.90 1.35 14.31
N GLY A 121 7.63 2.31 15.20
CA GLY A 121 7.90 2.18 16.64
C GLY A 121 7.08 1.06 17.32
N TYR A 122 5.92 0.69 16.78
CA TYR A 122 5.05 -0.36 17.30
C TYR A 122 5.34 -1.75 16.74
N SER A 123 6.07 -1.90 15.63
CA SER A 123 6.44 -3.22 15.10
C SER A 123 7.48 -3.96 15.96
N GLN A 124 8.00 -3.35 17.02
CA GLN A 124 8.71 -4.07 18.10
C GLN A 124 7.78 -4.61 19.19
N ILE A 125 6.47 -4.36 19.11
CA ILE A 125 5.48 -4.71 20.12
C ILE A 125 4.38 -5.55 19.43
N ASN A 126 4.64 -6.84 19.29
CA ASN A 126 3.68 -7.89 18.88
C ASN A 126 3.32 -7.93 17.38
N LEU A 127 4.18 -8.59 16.60
CA LEU A 127 3.76 -9.58 15.60
C LEU A 127 4.25 -10.96 16.07
#